data_AF-A0A1H1G5N2-F1
#
_entry.id   AF-A0A1H1G5N2-F1
#
_cell.length_a   1.000
_cell.length_b   1.000
_cell.length_c   1.000
_cell.angle_alpha   90.00
_cell.angle_beta   90.00
_cell.angle_gamma   90.00
#
_symmetry.space_group_name_H-M   'P 1'
#
loop_
_entity.id
_entity.type
_entity.pdbx_description
1 polymer ?
#
loop_
_entity_poly.entity_id
_entity_poly.type
_entity_poly.pdbx_seq_one_letter_code
_entity_poly.pdbx_strand_id
1 'polypeptide(L)'
;MCAPIVVVAVSAAAVKGFDGASRLVLLVMAAVVGLLIGLVSRTATIVEIDQDHVVLGMVPFRRTRLAITELSKVGLINPDEEPSWAGFGIKGRERTGSGRLYSMGGRSGVRITTNDGRQVTVAFAEPEPARTALAALRARTSSLRWFSDGA
;
A
#
# COMPACT_ATOMS: atom_id res chain seq x y z
N MET A 1 -8.35 -10.88 11.05
CA MET A 1 -7.68 -12.10 11.57
C MET A 1 -6.78 -11.70 12.74
N CYS A 2 -7.27 -11.74 13.99
CA CYS A 2 -6.50 -11.38 15.20
C CYS A 2 -6.37 -12.55 16.20
N ALA A 3 -6.86 -13.74 15.82
CA ALA A 3 -6.96 -14.88 16.71
C ALA A 3 -5.62 -15.40 17.29
N PRO A 4 -4.50 -15.50 16.55
CA PRO A 4 -3.33 -16.21 17.08
C PRO A 4 -2.59 -15.41 18.17
N ILE A 5 -2.56 -14.07 18.07
CA ILE A 5 -1.83 -13.22 19.03
C ILE A 5 -2.55 -13.16 20.38
N VAL A 6 -3.89 -13.09 20.35
CA VAL A 6 -4.71 -13.10 21.57
C VAL A 6 -4.57 -14.43 22.31
N VAL A 7 -4.50 -15.55 21.57
CA VAL A 7 -4.35 -16.89 22.16
C VAL A 7 -3.00 -17.05 22.87
N VAL A 8 -1.89 -16.59 22.30
CA VAL A 8 -0.56 -16.70 22.93
C VAL A 8 -0.49 -15.87 24.23
N ALA A 9 -1.06 -14.66 24.24
CA ALA A 9 -1.05 -13.80 25.42
C ALA A 9 -1.87 -14.37 26.58
N VAL A 10 -3.04 -14.97 26.30
CA VAL A 10 -3.88 -15.62 27.32
C VAL A 10 -3.26 -16.93 27.82
N SER A 11 -2.58 -17.67 26.94
CA SER A 11 -1.92 -18.93 27.30
C SER A 11 -0.75 -18.72 28.25
N ALA A 12 0.03 -17.65 28.07
CA ALA A 12 1.16 -17.31 28.94
C ALA A 12 0.71 -16.87 30.35
N ALA A 13 -0.43 -16.17 30.45
CA ALA A 13 -0.97 -15.72 31.74
C ALA A 13 -1.59 -16.86 32.58
N ALA A 14 -1.94 -18.00 31.96
CA ALA A 14 -2.52 -19.16 32.63
C ALA A 14 -1.47 -20.10 33.27
N VAL A 15 -0.18 -19.91 32.99
CA VAL A 15 0.90 -20.70 33.60
C VAL A 15 1.25 -20.09 34.95
N LYS A 16 1.00 -20.82 36.04
CA LYS A 16 1.45 -20.49 37.41
C LYS A 16 2.98 -20.35 37.41
N GLY A 17 3.48 -19.12 37.31
CA GLY A 17 4.93 -18.84 37.24
C GLY A 17 5.30 -17.41 36.86
N PHE A 18 4.35 -16.60 36.40
CA PHE A 18 4.59 -15.18 36.11
C PHE A 18 4.75 -14.36 37.39
N ASP A 19 5.99 -13.98 37.70
CA ASP A 19 6.33 -12.98 38.68
C ASP A 19 5.84 -11.58 38.24
N GLY A 20 5.86 -10.60 39.16
CA GLY A 20 5.36 -9.25 38.88
C GLY A 20 6.03 -8.58 37.69
N ALA A 21 7.33 -8.83 37.50
CA ALA A 21 8.10 -8.32 36.37
C ALA A 21 7.60 -8.89 35.03
N SER A 22 7.35 -10.20 34.95
CA SER A 22 6.85 -10.83 33.72
C SER A 22 5.44 -10.34 33.33
N ARG A 23 4.57 -10.02 34.30
CA ARG A 23 3.24 -9.42 34.03
C ARG A 23 3.36 -8.01 33.48
N LEU A 24 4.29 -7.22 34.01
CA LEU A 24 4.57 -5.87 33.51
C LEU A 24 5.06 -5.92 32.05
N VAL A 25 5.99 -6.83 31.74
CA VAL A 25 6.49 -7.04 30.38
C VAL A 25 5.36 -7.45 29.43
N LEU A 26 4.47 -8.35 29.84
CA LEU A 26 3.31 -8.76 29.04
C LEU A 26 2.37 -7.59 28.75
N LEU A 27 2.07 -6.77 29.76
CA LEU A 27 1.25 -5.56 29.60
C LEU A 27 1.89 -4.55 28.63
N VAL A 28 3.19 -4.29 28.78
CA VAL A 28 3.94 -3.41 27.87
C VAL A 28 3.92 -3.95 26.45
N MET A 29 4.17 -5.25 26.25
CA MET A 29 4.12 -5.88 24.94
C MET A 29 2.73 -5.81 24.33
N ALA A 30 1.67 -6.09 25.10
CA ALA A 30 0.29 -5.98 24.62
C ALA A 30 -0.05 -4.53 24.23
N ALA A 31 0.39 -3.54 25.01
CA ALA A 31 0.20 -2.12 24.70
C ALA A 31 0.95 -1.71 23.42
N VAL A 32 2.21 -2.14 23.25
CA VAL A 32 3.00 -1.88 22.04
C VAL A 32 2.36 -2.53 20.82
N VAL A 33 1.95 -3.80 20.92
CA VAL A 33 1.26 -4.49 19.83
C VAL A 33 -0.08 -3.82 19.50
N GLY A 34 -0.85 -3.42 20.51
CA GLY A 34 -2.10 -2.68 20.33
C GLY A 34 -1.87 -1.34 19.62
N LEU A 35 -0.82 -0.60 20.01
CA LEU A 35 -0.40 0.64 19.35
C LEU A 35 -0.03 0.40 17.89
N LEU A 36 0.77 -0.63 17.62
CA LEU A 36 1.19 -0.99 16.25
C LEU A 36 0.01 -1.40 15.37
N ILE A 37 -0.93 -2.20 15.90
CA ILE A 37 -2.16 -2.56 15.19
C ILE A 37 -2.99 -1.30 14.89
N GLY A 38 -3.16 -0.42 15.88
CA GLY A 38 -3.88 0.85 15.69
C GLY A 38 -3.26 1.75 14.62
N LEU A 39 -1.92 1.81 14.57
CA LEU A 39 -1.18 2.52 13.52
C LEU A 39 -1.43 1.91 12.14
N VAL A 40 -1.37 0.57 12.02
CA VAL A 40 -1.60 -0.13 10.75
C VAL A 40 -3.05 0.02 10.30
N SER A 41 -4.03 0.00 11.20
CA SER A 41 -5.45 0.19 10.85
C SER A 41 -5.79 1.57 10.29
N ARG A 42 -4.96 2.59 10.55
CA ARG A 42 -5.12 3.95 9.98
C ARG A 42 -4.41 4.14 8.65
N THR A 43 -3.81 3.07 8.13
CA THR A 43 -3.03 3.16 6.91
C THR A 43 -3.94 3.19 5.70
N ALA A 44 -3.83 4.22 4.88
CA ALA A 44 -4.64 4.38 3.68
C ALA A 44 -3.75 4.62 2.47
N THR A 45 -4.07 3.98 1.33
CA THR A 45 -3.46 4.33 0.06
C THR A 45 -4.12 5.60 -0.49
N ILE A 46 -3.30 6.51 -1.01
CA ILE A 46 -3.76 7.80 -1.51
C ILE A 46 -3.24 8.05 -2.92
N VAL A 47 -4.07 8.73 -3.70
CA VAL A 47 -3.73 9.32 -4.99
C VAL A 47 -4.31 10.74 -4.99
N GLU A 48 -3.43 11.73 -4.90
CA GLU A 48 -3.80 13.14 -5.00
C GLU A 48 -3.31 13.67 -6.35
N ILE A 49 -4.16 14.38 -7.07
CA ILE A 49 -3.86 14.90 -8.40
C ILE A 49 -4.04 16.42 -8.34
N ASP A 50 -2.95 17.13 -8.57
CA ASP A 50 -2.88 18.59 -8.67
C ASP A 50 -2.70 19.02 -10.14
N GLN A 51 -2.60 20.32 -10.41
CA GLN A 51 -2.39 20.86 -11.76
C GLN A 51 -1.05 20.43 -12.37
N ASP A 52 0.00 20.34 -11.56
CA ASP A 52 1.36 20.07 -12.04
C ASP A 52 1.93 18.73 -11.57
N HIS A 53 1.29 18.10 -10.56
CA HIS A 53 1.85 16.93 -9.88
C HIS A 53 0.81 15.87 -9.55
N VAL A 54 1.26 14.63 -9.48
CA VAL A 54 0.52 13.49 -8.94
C VAL A 54 1.26 12.98 -7.71
N VAL A 55 0.56 12.89 -6.58
CA VAL A 55 1.09 12.31 -5.34
C VAL A 55 0.47 10.94 -5.14
N LEU A 56 1.33 9.93 -5.06
CA LEU A 56 0.98 8.52 -4.89
C LEU A 56 1.58 8.03 -3.58
N GLY A 57 0.83 7.32 -2.75
CA GLY A 57 1.45 6.80 -1.54
C GLY A 57 0.53 6.07 -0.58
N MET A 58 1.04 5.98 0.64
CA MET A 58 0.42 5.33 1.77
C MET A 58 0.60 6.24 2.99
N VAL A 59 -0.50 6.80 3.48
CA VAL A 59 -0.50 7.64 4.69
C VAL A 59 -0.55 6.73 5.92
N PRO A 60 0.24 7.00 6.98
CA PRO A 60 1.18 8.12 7.16
C PRO A 60 2.63 7.88 6.71
N PHE A 61 2.94 6.72 6.11
CA PHE A 61 4.32 6.26 5.97
C PHE A 61 5.13 6.88 4.84
N ARG A 62 4.60 6.90 3.62
CA ARG A 62 5.36 7.32 2.43
C ARG A 62 4.49 7.92 1.35
N ARG A 63 5.01 8.95 0.69
CA ARG A 63 4.43 9.59 -0.48
C ARG A 63 5.49 9.73 -1.57
N THR A 64 5.10 9.58 -2.81
CA THR A 64 5.90 9.85 -4.01
C THR A 64 5.18 10.94 -4.79
N ARG A 65 5.87 12.05 -5.05
CA ARG A 65 5.39 13.14 -5.90
C ARG A 65 6.04 13.00 -7.27
N LEU A 66 5.23 12.97 -8.32
CA LEU A 66 5.66 12.92 -9.72
C LEU A 66 5.12 14.17 -10.43
N ALA A 67 5.91 14.81 -11.27
CA ALA A 67 5.40 15.87 -12.13
C ALA A 67 4.57 15.28 -13.28
N ILE A 68 3.48 15.92 -13.68
CA ILE A 68 2.62 15.43 -14.78
C ILE A 68 3.41 15.31 -16.08
N THR A 69 4.35 16.23 -16.32
CA THR A 69 5.24 16.23 -17.49
C THR A 69 6.21 15.04 -17.53
N GLU A 70 6.51 14.43 -16.38
CA GLU A 70 7.34 13.24 -16.29
C GLU A 70 6.58 11.95 -16.61
N LEU A 71 5.25 12.01 -16.71
CA LEU A 71 4.43 10.83 -16.91
C LEU A 71 4.44 10.42 -18.39
N SER A 72 4.70 9.13 -18.64
CA SER A 72 4.71 8.56 -19.99
C SER A 72 3.50 7.68 -20.24
N LYS A 73 3.11 6.87 -19.26
CA LYS A 73 1.98 5.93 -19.36
C LYS A 73 1.22 5.81 -18.05
N VAL A 74 -0.09 5.64 -18.14
CA VAL A 74 -0.96 5.36 -16.99
C VAL A 74 -1.98 4.30 -17.36
N GLY A 75 -2.28 3.39 -16.43
CA GLY A 75 -3.29 2.35 -16.63
C GLY A 75 -3.76 1.68 -15.35
N LEU A 76 -4.86 0.94 -15.47
CA LEU A 76 -5.31 0.02 -14.43
C LEU A 76 -4.52 -1.27 -14.53
N ILE A 77 -4.23 -1.86 -13.37
CA ILE A 77 -3.58 -3.16 -13.27
C ILE A 77 -4.23 -3.98 -12.15
N ASN A 78 -4.06 -5.30 -12.23
CA ASN A 78 -4.21 -6.18 -11.08
C ASN A 78 -2.82 -6.48 -10.49
N PRO A 79 -2.48 -5.97 -9.29
CA PRO A 79 -1.17 -6.19 -8.65
C PRO A 79 -0.88 -7.66 -8.29
N ASP A 80 -1.89 -8.52 -8.23
CA ASP A 80 -1.74 -9.93 -7.89
C ASP A 80 -1.50 -10.81 -9.11
N GLU A 81 -1.91 -10.38 -10.29
CA GLU A 81 -1.65 -11.07 -11.56
C GLU A 81 -0.33 -10.65 -12.20
N GLU A 82 0.29 -9.59 -11.70
CA GLU A 82 1.53 -9.07 -12.26
C GLU A 82 2.77 -9.77 -11.67
N PRO A 83 3.52 -10.54 -12.47
CA PRO A 83 4.66 -11.33 -12.00
C PRO A 83 5.87 -10.47 -11.58
N SER A 84 5.90 -9.19 -11.94
CA SER A 84 6.98 -8.27 -11.57
C SER A 84 6.99 -7.88 -10.08
N TRP A 85 5.87 -8.10 -9.36
CA TRP A 85 5.75 -7.84 -7.93
C TRP A 85 5.80 -9.12 -7.11
N ALA A 86 7.00 -9.57 -6.75
CA ALA A 86 7.19 -10.69 -5.84
C ALA A 86 7.09 -10.25 -4.36
N GLY A 87 6.32 -11.00 -3.55
CA GLY A 87 6.26 -10.83 -2.09
C GLY A 87 4.87 -11.08 -1.48
N PHE A 88 4.82 -11.71 -0.31
CA PHE A 88 3.61 -11.82 0.52
C PHE A 88 3.52 -10.58 1.42
N GLY A 89 2.69 -9.59 1.08
CA GLY A 89 2.44 -8.41 1.92
C GLY A 89 2.75 -7.05 1.26
N ILE A 90 3.41 -6.14 1.98
CA ILE A 90 3.78 -4.79 1.48
C ILE A 90 4.81 -4.95 0.35
N LYS A 91 4.30 -5.05 -0.89
CA LYS A 91 5.10 -5.18 -2.12
C LYS A 91 5.79 -3.83 -2.40
N GLY A 92 6.90 -3.53 -1.70
CA GLY A 92 7.49 -2.19 -1.67
C GLY A 92 8.41 -1.83 -2.85
N ARG A 93 8.88 -2.81 -3.63
CA ARG A 93 9.82 -2.58 -4.75
C ARG A 93 9.67 -3.64 -5.83
N GLU A 94 9.75 -3.21 -7.09
CA GLU A 94 9.73 -4.09 -8.26
C GLU A 94 10.98 -4.98 -8.27
N ARG A 95 10.83 -6.26 -8.68
CA ARG A 95 11.90 -7.26 -8.58
C ARG A 95 13.09 -6.99 -9.51
N THR A 96 12.84 -6.34 -10.64
CA THR A 96 13.80 -6.18 -11.75
C THR A 96 14.00 -4.72 -12.16
N GLY A 97 13.45 -3.76 -11.41
CA GLY A 97 13.42 -2.36 -11.80
C GLY A 97 13.42 -1.36 -10.65
N SER A 98 13.31 -0.09 -11.01
CA SER A 98 13.15 1.05 -10.09
C SER A 98 11.69 1.29 -9.69
N GLY A 99 10.82 0.28 -9.85
CA GLY A 99 9.41 0.39 -9.54
C GLY A 99 9.09 0.38 -8.04
N ARG A 100 8.07 1.13 -7.63
CA ARG A 100 7.47 1.15 -6.30
C ARG A 100 6.02 0.73 -6.36
N LEU A 101 5.59 -0.06 -5.39
CA LEU A 101 4.19 -0.41 -5.20
C LEU A 101 3.75 -0.04 -3.79
N TYR A 102 2.65 0.71 -3.71
CA TYR A 102 1.95 1.05 -2.49
C TYR A 102 0.68 0.21 -2.43
N SER A 103 0.68 -0.84 -1.61
CA SER A 103 -0.47 -1.74 -1.47
C SER A 103 -0.76 -2.05 -0.01
N MET A 104 -2.04 -2.00 0.34
CA MET A 104 -2.59 -2.48 1.63
C MET A 104 -3.41 -3.76 1.45
N GLY A 105 -3.23 -4.45 0.32
CA GLY A 105 -4.14 -5.52 -0.13
C GLY A 105 -5.20 -4.96 -1.06
N GLY A 106 -5.29 -5.51 -2.28
CA GLY A 106 -6.17 -4.98 -3.32
C GLY A 106 -5.89 -5.58 -4.69
N ARG A 107 -6.96 -5.92 -5.42
CA ARG A 107 -6.90 -6.54 -6.77
C ARG A 107 -6.97 -5.52 -7.90
N SER A 108 -7.10 -4.24 -7.56
CA SER A 108 -7.16 -3.15 -8.53
C SER A 108 -6.19 -2.07 -8.13
N GLY A 109 -5.38 -1.61 -9.08
CA GLY A 109 -4.42 -0.54 -8.85
C GLY A 109 -4.24 0.34 -10.06
N VAL A 110 -3.70 1.54 -9.83
CA VAL A 110 -3.25 2.45 -10.87
C VAL A 110 -1.75 2.36 -10.96
N ARG A 111 -1.23 2.03 -12.15
CA ARG A 111 0.19 2.10 -12.47
C ARG A 111 0.47 3.37 -13.25
N ILE A 112 1.48 4.10 -12.81
CA ILE A 112 2.06 5.24 -13.49
C ILE A 112 3.49 4.89 -13.88
N THR A 113 3.81 5.04 -15.17
CA THR A 113 5.16 4.93 -15.70
C THR A 113 5.66 6.31 -16.07
N THR A 114 6.86 6.66 -15.63
CA THR A 114 7.52 7.92 -15.97
C THR A 114 8.32 7.81 -17.27
N ASN A 115 8.78 8.93 -17.82
CA ASN A 115 9.58 9.00 -19.04
C ASN A 115 10.95 8.29 -18.91
N ASP A 116 11.51 8.26 -17.70
CA ASP A 116 12.75 7.56 -17.35
C ASP A 116 12.55 6.07 -17.02
N GLY A 117 11.33 5.54 -17.23
CA GLY A 117 11.01 4.13 -17.07
C GLY A 117 10.72 3.68 -15.65
N ARG A 118 10.76 4.56 -14.64
CA ARG A 118 10.31 4.21 -13.28
C ARG A 118 8.81 3.90 -13.29
N GLN A 119 8.40 2.95 -12.47
CA GLN A 119 7.00 2.57 -12.32
C GLN A 119 6.53 2.83 -10.89
N VAL A 120 5.43 3.53 -10.71
CA VAL A 120 4.80 3.73 -9.40
C VAL A 120 3.38 3.22 -9.46
N THR A 121 3.09 2.22 -8.65
CA THR A 121 1.77 1.58 -8.58
C THR A 121 1.14 1.85 -7.22
N VAL A 122 -0.15 2.18 -7.21
CA VAL A 122 -0.97 2.25 -5.99
C VAL A 122 -2.11 1.26 -6.12
N ALA A 123 -2.22 0.33 -5.19
CA ALA A 123 -3.30 -0.65 -5.12
C ALA A 123 -4.37 -0.20 -4.12
N PHE A 124 -5.62 -0.52 -4.46
CA PHE A 124 -6.80 -0.23 -3.68
C PHE A 124 -7.56 -1.52 -3.41
N ALA A 125 -8.18 -1.61 -2.22
CA ALA A 125 -9.04 -2.73 -1.87
C ALA A 125 -10.24 -2.84 -2.82
N GLU A 126 -10.78 -1.70 -3.24
CA GLU A 126 -11.91 -1.57 -4.16
C GLU A 126 -11.46 -1.04 -5.53
N PRO A 127 -12.16 -1.39 -6.63
CA PRO A 127 -11.80 -0.93 -7.97
C PRO A 127 -12.15 0.54 -8.24
N GLU A 128 -13.17 1.09 -7.58
CA GLU A 128 -13.69 2.43 -7.85
C GLU A 128 -12.67 3.57 -7.63
N PRO A 129 -11.87 3.59 -6.54
CA PRO A 129 -10.80 4.56 -6.37
C PRO A 129 -9.77 4.54 -7.51
N ALA A 130 -9.43 3.35 -8.02
CA ALA A 130 -8.48 3.21 -9.12
C ALA A 130 -9.04 3.80 -10.42
N ARG A 131 -10.32 3.51 -10.72
CA ARG A 131 -11.03 4.07 -11.87
C ARG A 131 -11.17 5.59 -11.78
N THR A 132 -11.49 6.10 -10.60
CA THR A 132 -11.62 7.55 -10.33
C THR A 132 -10.29 8.26 -10.56
N ALA A 133 -9.20 7.72 -10.03
CA ALA A 133 -7.86 8.28 -10.24
C ALA A 133 -7.46 8.26 -11.72
N LEU A 134 -7.75 7.18 -12.45
CA LEU A 134 -7.49 7.11 -13.89
C LEU A 134 -8.30 8.16 -14.67
N ALA A 135 -9.60 8.29 -14.38
CA ALA A 135 -10.47 9.27 -15.01
C ALA A 135 -9.99 10.71 -14.76
N ALA A 136 -9.58 11.01 -13.52
CA ALA A 136 -9.01 12.31 -13.16
C ALA A 136 -7.70 12.60 -13.91
N LEU A 137 -6.82 11.60 -14.07
CA LEU A 137 -5.58 11.75 -14.86
C LEU A 137 -5.87 11.95 -16.35
N ARG A 138 -6.89 11.27 -16.90
CA ARG A 138 -7.34 11.44 -18.29
C ARG A 138 -7.84 12.85 -18.55
N ALA A 139 -8.61 13.42 -17.63
CA ALA A 139 -9.12 14.78 -17.77
C ALA A 139 -8.00 15.85 -17.76
N ARG A 140 -6.84 15.55 -17.16
CA ARG A 140 -5.72 16.50 -16.99
C ARG A 140 -4.66 16.40 -18.07
N THR A 141 -4.59 15.28 -18.79
CA THR A 141 -3.46 15.01 -19.68
C THR A 141 -3.92 14.36 -20.99
N SER A 142 -3.85 15.12 -22.09
CA SER A 142 -4.18 14.62 -23.43
C SER A 142 -2.99 13.91 -24.11
N SER A 143 -1.76 14.09 -23.61
CA SER A 143 -0.53 13.56 -24.20
C SER A 143 -0.10 12.19 -23.67
N LEU A 144 -0.79 11.64 -22.64
CA LEU A 144 -0.43 10.37 -22.04
C LEU A 144 -0.84 9.19 -22.91
N ARG A 145 0.04 8.17 -22.96
CA ARG A 145 -0.34 6.87 -23.52
C ARG A 145 -1.10 6.08 -22.47
N TRP A 146 -2.26 5.57 -22.85
CA TRP A 146 -3.14 4.81 -21.97
C TRP A 146 -2.98 3.32 -22.25
N PHE A 147 -2.90 2.51 -21.20
CA PHE A 147 -3.16 1.08 -21.35
C PHE A 147 -4.67 0.87 -21.41
N SER A 148 -5.14 0.09 -22.38
CA SER A 148 -6.51 -0.44 -22.38
C SER A 148 -6.53 -1.74 -21.59
N ASP A 149 -7.59 -1.92 -20.82
CA ASP A 149 -7.80 -3.04 -19.89
C ASP A 149 -7.47 -4.41 -20.53
N GLY A 150 -6.71 -5.21 -19.80
CA GLY A 150 -6.83 -6.66 -19.92
C GLY A 150 -8.22 -7.03 -19.40
N ALA A 151 -9.02 -7.63 -20.28
CA ALA A 151 -10.31 -8.23 -19.98
C ALA A 151 -10.18 -9.36 -18.95
#